data_AF-A0A3L6SVS3-F1
#
_entry.id   AF-A0A3L6SVS3-F1
#
_cell.length_a   1.000
_cell.length_b   1.000
_cell.length_c   1.000
_cell.angle_alpha   90.00
_cell.angle_beta   90.00
_cell.angle_gamma   90.00
#
_symmetry.space_group_name_H-M   'P 1'
#
loop_
_entity.id
_entity.type
_entity.pdbx_description
1 polymer ?
#
loop_
_entity_poly.entity_id
_entity_poly.type
_entity_poly.pdbx_seq_one_letter_code
_entity_poly.pdbx_strand_id
1 'polypeptide(L)'
;MAGSPPGLWESATWTDGANCDGVRAYVLPPPPLAMQFLSLLVAYNKDPYAEFNIFGDPFGAYQVFHSGIPITLVPLDATNTIPITENFFKEFEQKQNTYEAMYCFQSLKIARDTWFNQFYISYFMWDSFMTGVALSIMRNGERPNGENDFAEMEVMNITVVTSNEPYGVHDGSNPLFDGHVRPKFNLLEGGVHSGHVLTGLDDPFCVMKGSIKGKCQDGYTKEVQGLDSVAALVAVKAKPNRNANSPLDREFFNNFLEFPHYKEVMYKPDFRNRIRGMPVIFDMDMSPGDFIALLCILKANIEVIDLKGILVIPHGSGGGLDTGTLFGLARMLPRAPRRYTAENSMKYGTPRDTAHPEFRQPLAFEVWQQVTAELGPTDKITILTNGPLANIANIILSDRKAKSIIEKIYIVGTHLVDGEGEEGNLFTVPSNKFAEFNFFLDPKATKIVVESRLDITVIPLRAQRQVSSFGKVLRSLSAAEKTPELSFVYRLLLLMQKLQKKHQSYSHIDMFLGELLDSMFLVQQSHLNYSITEEAISVGSGHVSMDGQTILDETNGKLVKGQVKLAL
;
A
#
# COMPACT_ATOMS: atom_id res chain seq x y z
N MET A 1 -20.58 -41.07 -22.23
CA MET A 1 -20.91 -41.25 -20.80
C MET A 1 -19.59 -41.60 -20.12
N ALA A 2 -18.99 -40.86 -19.21
CA ALA A 2 -19.40 -39.76 -18.37
C ALA A 2 -18.45 -38.56 -18.55
N GLY A 3 -18.98 -37.34 -18.45
CA GLY A 3 -18.20 -36.11 -18.46
C GLY A 3 -17.49 -35.91 -17.13
N SER A 4 -16.23 -35.50 -17.21
CA SER A 4 -15.50 -34.91 -16.08
C SER A 4 -16.19 -33.60 -15.68
N PRO A 5 -16.38 -33.29 -14.38
CA PRO A 5 -16.94 -32.01 -13.97
C PRO A 5 -15.97 -30.87 -14.35
N PRO A 6 -16.47 -29.71 -14.82
CA PRO A 6 -15.62 -28.55 -15.04
C PRO A 6 -14.98 -28.12 -13.72
N GLY A 7 -13.66 -27.91 -13.75
CA GLY A 7 -12.92 -27.39 -12.62
C GLY A 7 -13.43 -26.02 -12.20
N LEU A 8 -13.47 -25.78 -10.90
CA LEU A 8 -14.01 -24.63 -10.16
C LEU A 8 -13.41 -23.24 -10.49
N TRP A 9 -12.77 -23.03 -11.65
CA TRP A 9 -12.02 -21.81 -11.99
C TRP A 9 -12.18 -21.33 -13.44
N GLU A 10 -13.26 -21.72 -14.15
CA GLU A 10 -13.42 -21.48 -15.59
C GLU A 10 -14.22 -20.22 -16.02
N SER A 11 -14.54 -19.25 -15.15
CA SER A 11 -15.23 -18.03 -15.61
C SER A 11 -14.75 -16.75 -14.93
N ALA A 12 -13.63 -16.21 -15.42
CA ALA A 12 -13.29 -14.79 -15.26
C ALA A 12 -13.78 -14.06 -16.53
N THR A 13 -15.04 -13.63 -16.54
CA THR A 13 -15.56 -12.79 -17.62
C THR A 13 -15.78 -11.38 -17.08
N TRP A 14 -14.91 -10.45 -17.49
CA TRP A 14 -15.26 -9.02 -17.53
C TRP A 14 -16.54 -8.89 -18.34
N THR A 15 -17.58 -8.29 -17.78
CA THR A 15 -18.84 -8.07 -18.50
C THR A 15 -18.65 -7.02 -19.59
N ASP A 16 -19.39 -7.15 -20.69
CA ASP A 16 -19.48 -6.21 -21.82
C ASP A 16 -19.90 -4.79 -21.35
N GLY A 17 -18.96 -4.01 -20.82
CA GLY A 17 -19.22 -2.68 -20.26
C GLY A 17 -18.24 -2.18 -19.19
N ALA A 18 -17.25 -2.98 -18.77
CA ALA A 18 -16.29 -2.58 -17.72
C ALA A 18 -15.38 -1.40 -18.14
N ASN A 19 -15.06 -0.54 -17.18
CA ASN A 19 -14.48 0.77 -17.36
C ASN A 19 -12.94 0.75 -17.38
N CYS A 20 -12.35 0.02 -18.31
CA CYS A 20 -10.89 -0.19 -18.36
C CYS A 20 -10.22 0.43 -19.61
N ASP A 21 -10.93 1.28 -20.35
CA ASP A 21 -10.53 1.76 -21.68
C ASP A 21 -9.93 3.18 -21.67
N GLY A 22 -8.60 3.27 -21.58
CA GLY A 22 -7.84 4.53 -21.71
C GLY A 22 -7.51 5.22 -20.39
N VAL A 23 -7.74 4.54 -19.27
CA VAL A 23 -7.47 5.01 -17.90
C VAL A 23 -5.98 5.32 -17.72
N ARG A 24 -5.63 6.55 -17.32
CA ARG A 24 -4.24 7.01 -17.10
C ARG A 24 -3.87 6.98 -15.63
N ALA A 25 -2.76 6.34 -15.24
CA ALA A 25 -2.36 6.25 -13.83
C ALA A 25 -1.04 6.97 -13.54
N TYR A 26 -0.98 7.69 -12.42
CA TYR A 26 0.25 8.26 -11.82
C TYR A 26 0.63 7.54 -10.53
N VAL A 27 1.93 7.43 -10.27
CA VAL A 27 2.54 6.95 -9.03
C VAL A 27 3.75 7.86 -8.69
N LEU A 28 3.86 8.29 -7.42
CA LEU A 28 5.00 9.07 -6.93
C LEU A 28 6.28 8.20 -6.98
N PRO A 29 7.45 8.71 -7.42
CA PRO A 29 8.66 7.90 -7.40
C PRO A 29 9.00 7.51 -5.95
N PRO A 30 9.47 6.27 -5.70
CA PRO A 30 10.06 5.94 -4.41
C PRO A 30 11.24 6.90 -4.16
N PRO A 31 11.59 7.20 -2.89
CA PRO A 31 12.89 7.79 -2.62
C PRO A 31 13.95 6.95 -3.34
N PRO A 32 15.00 7.56 -3.91
CA PRO A 32 16.01 6.81 -4.66
C PRO A 32 16.50 5.65 -3.79
N LEU A 33 16.45 4.43 -4.33
CA LEU A 33 17.13 3.26 -3.74
C LEU A 33 18.57 3.59 -3.33
N ALA A 34 19.19 4.57 -3.99
CA ALA A 34 20.51 5.12 -3.65
C ALA A 34 20.61 5.65 -2.20
N MET A 35 19.54 6.20 -1.62
CA MET A 35 19.56 6.72 -0.25
C MET A 35 19.51 5.58 0.78
N GLN A 36 18.72 4.52 0.51
CA GLN A 36 18.75 3.28 1.28
C GLN A 36 20.09 2.54 1.12
N PHE A 37 20.65 2.49 -0.09
CA PHE A 37 21.94 1.84 -0.39
C PHE A 37 23.15 2.55 0.23
N LEU A 38 23.12 3.88 0.37
CA LEU A 38 24.18 4.62 1.04
C LEU A 38 24.12 4.43 2.56
N SER A 39 22.93 4.36 3.15
CA SER A 39 22.75 3.94 4.55
C SER A 39 23.09 2.46 4.80
N LEU A 40 22.88 1.58 3.81
CA LEU A 40 23.20 0.13 3.85
C LEU A 40 24.70 -0.16 4.08
N LEU A 41 25.59 0.56 3.38
CA LEU A 41 27.05 0.39 3.54
C LEU A 41 27.60 1.00 4.84
N VAL A 42 26.92 2.00 5.39
CA VAL A 42 27.39 2.73 6.58
C VAL A 42 26.85 2.11 7.87
N ALA A 43 25.62 1.58 7.87
CA ALA A 43 25.03 0.88 9.02
C ALA A 43 25.69 -0.47 9.31
N TYR A 44 26.13 -1.21 8.28
CA TYR A 44 26.87 -2.49 8.45
C TYR A 44 28.13 -2.35 9.34
N ASN A 45 28.76 -1.17 9.33
CA ASN A 45 29.95 -0.91 10.15
C ASN A 45 29.63 -0.71 11.63
N LYS A 46 28.34 -0.67 12.03
CA LYS A 46 27.84 -0.46 13.39
C LYS A 46 27.00 -1.63 13.89
N ASP A 47 26.09 -2.10 13.04
CA ASP A 47 25.24 -3.26 13.26
C ASP A 47 25.27 -4.18 12.03
N PRO A 48 26.13 -5.21 12.03
CA PRO A 48 26.22 -6.16 10.94
C PRO A 48 25.24 -7.34 11.09
N TYR A 49 24.37 -7.34 12.11
CA TYR A 49 23.57 -8.51 12.50
C TYR A 49 22.10 -8.38 12.14
N ALA A 50 21.56 -7.17 12.12
CA ALA A 50 20.15 -6.95 11.92
C ALA A 50 19.67 -7.18 10.48
N GLU A 51 18.46 -7.71 10.34
CA GLU A 51 17.71 -7.66 9.08
C GLU A 51 16.98 -6.31 9.01
N PHE A 52 16.89 -5.71 7.82
CA PHE A 52 16.48 -4.31 7.66
C PHE A 52 15.04 -4.03 8.13
N ASN A 53 14.10 -4.93 7.86
CA ASN A 53 12.72 -4.76 8.29
C ASN A 53 12.59 -4.84 9.82
N ILE A 54 13.44 -5.63 10.47
CA ILE A 54 13.50 -5.71 11.94
C ILE A 54 14.27 -4.52 12.54
N PHE A 55 15.37 -4.10 11.90
CA PHE A 55 16.18 -2.95 12.32
C PHE A 55 15.40 -1.63 12.33
N GLY A 56 14.42 -1.48 11.41
CA GLY A 56 13.59 -0.28 11.33
C GLY A 56 12.79 0.01 12.61
N ASP A 57 12.35 -1.03 13.32
CA ASP A 57 11.72 -0.94 14.64
C ASP A 57 11.90 -2.25 15.44
N PRO A 58 13.04 -2.41 16.13
CA PRO A 58 13.34 -3.63 16.87
C PRO A 58 12.33 -3.91 17.99
N PHE A 59 11.82 -2.85 18.63
CA PHE A 59 10.85 -2.98 19.72
C PHE A 59 9.48 -3.44 19.19
N GLY A 60 9.01 -2.85 18.09
CA GLY A 60 7.79 -3.29 17.40
C GLY A 60 7.89 -4.75 16.93
N ALA A 61 9.03 -5.13 16.35
CA ALA A 61 9.27 -6.51 15.95
C ALA A 61 9.27 -7.48 17.15
N TYR A 62 9.91 -7.10 18.27
CA TYR A 62 9.86 -7.89 19.51
C TYR A 62 8.42 -8.09 19.98
N GLN A 63 7.59 -7.04 19.97
CA GLN A 63 6.17 -7.14 20.35
C GLN A 63 5.38 -8.08 19.43
N VAL A 64 5.62 -8.02 18.11
CA VAL A 64 4.98 -8.94 17.16
C VAL A 64 5.39 -10.38 17.46
N PHE A 65 6.68 -10.63 17.70
CA PHE A 65 7.19 -11.97 18.01
C PHE A 65 6.55 -12.51 19.29
N HIS A 66 6.42 -11.68 20.32
CA HIS A 66 5.85 -12.06 21.62
C HIS A 66 4.32 -11.91 21.72
N SER A 67 3.63 -11.66 20.61
CA SER A 67 2.19 -11.41 20.58
C SER A 67 1.32 -12.66 20.86
N GLY A 68 1.93 -13.85 20.87
CA GLY A 68 1.23 -15.14 20.95
C GLY A 68 0.54 -15.54 19.64
N ILE A 69 0.76 -14.80 18.54
CA ILE A 69 0.36 -15.23 17.21
C ILE A 69 1.40 -16.24 16.69
N PRO A 70 0.98 -17.39 16.12
CA PRO A 70 1.92 -18.28 15.45
C PRO A 70 2.66 -17.56 14.33
N ILE A 71 4.00 -17.59 14.36
CA ILE A 71 4.85 -16.93 13.38
C ILE A 71 5.58 -17.99 12.55
N THR A 72 5.54 -17.79 11.23
CA THR A 72 6.47 -18.42 10.30
C THR A 72 7.47 -17.37 9.86
N LEU A 73 8.75 -17.58 10.14
CA LEU A 73 9.84 -16.69 9.78
C LEU A 73 10.58 -17.22 8.56
N VAL A 74 10.88 -16.34 7.60
CA VAL A 74 11.74 -16.63 6.45
C VAL A 74 12.95 -15.68 6.55
N PRO A 75 14.01 -16.07 7.29
CA PRO A 75 15.16 -15.21 7.59
C PRO A 75 16.12 -15.09 6.40
N LEU A 76 17.05 -14.13 6.49
CA LEU A 76 18.13 -13.97 5.51
C LEU A 76 18.95 -15.24 5.31
N ASP A 77 19.17 -16.05 6.35
CA ASP A 77 19.85 -17.35 6.22
C ASP A 77 19.20 -18.24 5.16
N ALA A 78 17.87 -18.31 5.14
CA ALA A 78 17.14 -19.08 4.14
C ALA A 78 17.11 -18.38 2.79
N THR A 79 16.83 -17.08 2.76
CA THR A 79 16.70 -16.36 1.49
C THR A 79 18.04 -16.15 0.78
N ASN A 80 19.16 -16.17 1.49
CA ASN A 80 20.52 -16.19 0.93
C ASN A 80 20.86 -17.52 0.25
N THR A 81 20.05 -18.56 0.44
CA THR A 81 20.23 -19.83 -0.29
C THR A 81 19.50 -19.87 -1.63
N ILE A 82 18.82 -18.78 -2.02
CA ILE A 82 18.06 -18.68 -3.28
C ILE A 82 18.50 -17.49 -4.17
N PRO A 83 19.80 -17.43 -4.57
CA PRO A 83 20.31 -16.38 -5.45
C PRO A 83 19.73 -16.51 -6.86
N ILE A 84 19.62 -15.38 -7.56
CA ILE A 84 19.34 -15.37 -8.99
C ILE A 84 20.63 -15.71 -9.73
N THR A 85 20.71 -16.93 -10.23
CA THR A 85 21.85 -17.41 -11.02
C THR A 85 21.70 -17.07 -12.49
N GLU A 86 22.82 -17.11 -13.24
CA GLU A 86 22.78 -16.94 -14.69
C GLU A 86 21.92 -18.01 -15.37
N ASN A 87 21.94 -19.24 -14.85
CA ASN A 87 21.10 -20.34 -15.35
C ASN A 87 19.62 -20.07 -15.12
N PHE A 88 19.23 -19.62 -13.92
CA PHE A 88 17.85 -19.21 -13.65
C PHE A 88 17.42 -18.10 -14.60
N PHE A 89 18.26 -17.09 -14.81
CA PHE A 89 17.94 -15.97 -15.67
C PHE A 89 17.72 -16.41 -17.13
N LYS A 90 18.58 -17.29 -17.67
CA LYS A 90 18.43 -17.87 -19.02
C LYS A 90 17.17 -18.72 -19.15
N GLU A 91 16.87 -19.54 -18.14
CA GLU A 91 15.65 -20.35 -18.10
C GLU A 91 14.39 -19.48 -18.05
N PHE A 92 14.40 -18.41 -17.26
CA PHE A 92 13.30 -17.46 -17.21
C PHE A 92 13.15 -16.73 -18.55
N GLU A 93 14.25 -16.37 -19.22
CA GLU A 93 14.20 -15.76 -20.55
C GLU A 93 13.48 -16.67 -21.56
N GLN A 94 13.66 -17.98 -21.46
CA GLN A 94 13.02 -18.96 -22.35
C GLN A 94 11.56 -19.26 -21.96
N LYS A 95 11.16 -19.05 -20.71
CA LYS A 95 9.84 -19.41 -20.15
C LYS A 95 8.92 -18.20 -19.97
N GLN A 96 8.89 -17.31 -20.95
CA GLN A 96 8.03 -16.11 -20.95
C GLN A 96 6.70 -16.34 -21.69
N ASN A 97 6.00 -17.43 -21.35
CA ASN A 97 4.81 -17.86 -22.10
C ASN A 97 3.53 -17.10 -21.71
N THR A 98 3.60 -16.22 -20.71
CA THR A 98 2.50 -15.36 -20.25
C THR A 98 2.98 -13.91 -20.11
N TYR A 99 2.05 -12.95 -20.12
CA TYR A 99 2.40 -11.53 -19.95
C TYR A 99 2.99 -11.23 -18.57
N GLU A 100 2.55 -11.92 -17.53
CA GLU A 100 3.09 -11.82 -16.18
C GLU A 100 4.54 -12.30 -16.16
N ALA A 101 4.82 -13.45 -16.77
CA ALA A 101 6.18 -13.98 -16.91
C ALA A 101 7.07 -13.01 -17.69
N MET A 102 6.57 -12.45 -18.80
CA MET A 102 7.28 -11.43 -19.57
C MET A 102 7.56 -10.18 -18.74
N TYR A 103 6.58 -9.71 -17.97
CA TYR A 103 6.72 -8.51 -17.15
C TYR A 103 7.72 -8.72 -16.00
N CYS A 104 7.61 -9.82 -15.28
CA CYS A 104 8.53 -10.20 -14.22
C CYS A 104 9.94 -10.36 -14.76
N PHE A 105 10.11 -11.03 -15.90
CA PHE A 105 11.41 -11.16 -16.56
C PHE A 105 11.98 -9.81 -17.00
N GLN A 106 11.18 -8.95 -17.65
CA GLN A 106 11.62 -7.62 -18.07
C GLN A 106 12.06 -6.76 -16.88
N SER A 107 11.31 -6.80 -15.77
CA SER A 107 11.66 -6.09 -14.54
C SER A 107 12.98 -6.59 -13.98
N LEU A 108 13.16 -7.91 -13.94
CA LEU A 108 14.39 -8.54 -13.50
C LEU A 108 15.58 -8.23 -14.42
N LYS A 109 15.35 -8.17 -15.73
CA LYS A 109 16.35 -7.82 -16.73
C LYS A 109 16.82 -6.37 -16.58
N ILE A 110 15.91 -5.44 -16.32
CA ILE A 110 16.24 -4.06 -16.00
C ILE A 110 17.11 -4.02 -14.73
N ALA A 111 16.72 -4.74 -13.68
CA ALA A 111 17.54 -4.82 -12.46
C ALA A 111 18.94 -5.37 -12.76
N ARG A 112 19.07 -6.45 -13.54
CA ARG A 112 20.36 -6.99 -13.99
C ARG A 112 21.20 -5.96 -14.74
N ASP A 113 20.60 -5.25 -15.68
CA ASP A 113 21.30 -4.32 -16.58
C ASP A 113 21.72 -3.03 -15.88
N THR A 114 21.08 -2.70 -14.75
CA THR A 114 21.35 -1.49 -13.95
C THR A 114 22.21 -1.74 -12.72
N TRP A 115 22.22 -2.97 -12.19
CA TRP A 115 23.04 -3.33 -11.05
C TRP A 115 24.52 -3.39 -11.44
N PHE A 116 25.41 -3.07 -10.50
CA PHE A 116 26.85 -3.25 -10.67
C PHE A 116 27.18 -4.71 -11.06
N ASN A 117 28.38 -4.98 -11.58
CA ASN A 117 28.89 -6.26 -12.14
C ASN A 117 28.78 -7.53 -11.24
N GLN A 118 28.02 -7.51 -10.15
CA GLN A 118 27.78 -8.58 -9.19
C GLN A 118 26.29 -8.98 -9.07
N PHE A 119 25.43 -8.63 -10.02
CA PHE A 119 23.99 -8.97 -9.99
C PHE A 119 23.73 -10.45 -9.64
N TYR A 120 24.34 -11.38 -10.38
CA TYR A 120 24.15 -12.82 -10.16
C TYR A 120 24.76 -13.36 -8.86
N ILE A 121 25.48 -12.52 -8.11
CA ILE A 121 26.12 -12.86 -6.83
C ILE A 121 25.34 -12.23 -5.66
N SER A 122 24.68 -11.10 -5.89
CA SER A 122 24.13 -10.25 -4.82
C SER A 122 22.61 -10.10 -4.85
N TYR A 123 21.95 -10.58 -5.91
CA TYR A 123 20.50 -10.47 -6.06
C TYR A 123 19.82 -11.79 -5.76
N PHE A 124 18.81 -11.75 -4.90
CA PHE A 124 18.13 -12.93 -4.34
C PHE A 124 16.61 -12.77 -4.43
N MET A 125 15.88 -13.88 -4.46
CA MET A 125 14.42 -13.87 -4.58
C MET A 125 13.73 -13.86 -3.22
N TRP A 126 14.11 -12.94 -2.32
CA TRP A 126 13.64 -12.91 -0.93
C TRP A 126 12.11 -12.95 -0.81
N ASP A 127 11.43 -11.97 -1.42
CA ASP A 127 9.98 -11.80 -1.28
C ASP A 127 9.19 -12.91 -1.98
N SER A 128 9.62 -13.29 -3.18
CA SER A 128 9.00 -14.38 -3.95
C SER A 128 9.14 -15.71 -3.21
N PHE A 129 10.30 -15.97 -2.61
CA PHE A 129 10.54 -17.20 -1.85
C PHE A 129 9.69 -17.23 -0.58
N MET A 130 9.62 -16.13 0.18
CA MET A 130 8.71 -16.01 1.33
C MET A 130 7.26 -16.31 0.93
N THR A 131 6.80 -15.75 -0.21
CA THR A 131 5.47 -16.02 -0.74
C THR A 131 5.27 -17.50 -1.07
N GLY A 132 6.27 -18.14 -1.69
CA GLY A 132 6.23 -19.59 -1.96
C GLY A 132 6.12 -20.42 -0.69
N VAL A 133 6.91 -20.09 0.33
CA VAL A 133 6.86 -20.76 1.64
C VAL A 133 5.47 -20.61 2.25
N ALA A 134 4.92 -19.39 2.30
CA ALA A 134 3.59 -19.13 2.84
C ALA A 134 2.48 -19.87 2.08
N LEU A 135 2.49 -19.84 0.74
CA LEU A 135 1.50 -20.53 -0.09
C LEU A 135 1.54 -22.05 0.09
N SER A 136 2.74 -22.64 0.22
CA SER A 136 2.89 -24.08 0.47
C SER A 136 2.26 -24.47 1.82
N ILE A 137 2.48 -23.69 2.89
CA ILE A 137 1.87 -23.90 4.20
C ILE A 137 0.34 -23.77 4.11
N MET A 138 -0.15 -22.70 3.48
CA MET A 138 -1.59 -22.46 3.33
C MET A 138 -2.28 -23.58 2.53
N ARG A 139 -1.62 -24.13 1.51
CA ARG A 139 -2.14 -25.23 0.68
C ARG A 139 -2.16 -26.56 1.42
N ASN A 140 -1.09 -26.87 2.16
CA ASN A 140 -0.90 -28.19 2.76
C ASN A 140 -1.57 -28.31 4.15
N GLY A 141 -2.15 -27.22 4.65
CA GLY A 141 -2.67 -27.07 6.01
C GLY A 141 -1.56 -26.86 7.04
N GLU A 142 -1.90 -26.32 8.21
CA GLU A 142 -0.96 -26.20 9.34
C GLU A 142 -0.61 -27.59 9.88
N ARG A 143 0.35 -28.27 9.24
CA ARG A 143 0.87 -29.55 9.72
C ARG A 143 1.77 -29.31 10.94
N PRO A 144 1.75 -30.17 11.97
CA PRO A 144 2.50 -29.95 13.22
C PRO A 144 4.02 -29.76 13.04
N ASN A 145 4.58 -30.31 11.95
CA ASN A 145 6.01 -30.31 11.67
C ASN A 145 6.40 -29.17 10.70
N GLY A 146 5.44 -28.35 10.25
CA GLY A 146 5.68 -27.24 9.33
C GLY A 146 6.22 -27.64 7.95
N GLU A 147 5.91 -28.85 7.45
CA GLU A 147 6.43 -29.34 6.17
C GLU A 147 6.14 -28.37 5.02
N ASN A 148 7.18 -27.97 4.29
CA ASN A 148 7.10 -27.02 3.19
C ASN A 148 7.65 -27.62 1.89
N ASP A 149 7.04 -27.29 0.75
CA ASP A 149 7.46 -27.82 -0.55
C ASP A 149 8.81 -27.25 -1.00
N PHE A 150 9.13 -26.02 -0.59
CA PHE A 150 10.25 -25.24 -1.12
C PHE A 150 11.35 -24.96 -0.10
N ALA A 151 11.05 -25.06 1.20
CA ALA A 151 11.99 -24.79 2.28
C ALA A 151 12.15 -25.99 3.22
N GLU A 152 13.33 -26.13 3.79
CA GLU A 152 13.54 -26.89 5.02
C GLU A 152 13.09 -26.01 6.19
N MET A 153 12.27 -26.57 7.08
CA MET A 153 11.61 -25.83 8.14
C MET A 153 11.96 -26.44 9.49
N GLU A 154 12.23 -25.60 10.48
CA GLU A 154 12.56 -26.01 11.85
C GLU A 154 11.80 -25.13 12.84
N VAL A 155 11.41 -25.69 13.99
CA VAL A 155 10.86 -24.88 15.08
C VAL A 155 12.04 -24.42 15.94
N MET A 156 12.23 -23.11 16.02
CA MET A 156 13.35 -22.50 16.74
C MET A 156 12.81 -21.56 17.82
N ASN A 157 13.52 -21.49 18.95
CA ASN A 157 13.23 -20.53 20.01
C ASN A 157 14.03 -19.27 19.75
N ILE A 158 13.36 -18.21 19.29
CA ILE A 158 13.98 -16.97 18.84
C ILE A 158 13.48 -15.78 19.63
N THR A 159 14.28 -14.72 19.62
CA THR A 159 13.89 -13.41 20.15
C THR A 159 14.48 -12.31 19.27
N VAL A 160 13.98 -11.09 19.42
CA VAL A 160 14.52 -9.91 18.75
C VAL A 160 15.33 -9.11 19.76
N VAL A 161 16.61 -8.86 19.46
CA VAL A 161 17.44 -7.99 20.27
C VAL A 161 16.97 -6.55 20.06
N THR A 162 16.68 -5.84 21.15
CA THR A 162 16.09 -4.49 21.11
C THR A 162 17.00 -3.41 21.66
N SER A 163 18.05 -3.80 22.38
CA SER A 163 19.06 -2.92 22.96
C SER A 163 20.31 -3.74 23.32
N ASN A 164 21.43 -3.05 23.56
CA ASN A 164 22.75 -3.65 23.73
C ASN A 164 23.23 -3.62 25.18
N GLU A 165 23.94 -4.66 25.60
CA GLU A 165 24.58 -4.72 26.91
C GLU A 165 25.64 -3.60 27.11
N PRO A 166 25.82 -3.08 28.34
CA PRO A 166 25.20 -3.55 29.59
C PRO A 166 23.77 -3.06 29.75
N TYR A 167 22.88 -3.92 30.24
CA TYR A 167 21.51 -3.55 30.59
C TYR A 167 21.46 -2.76 31.91
N GLY A 168 20.48 -1.89 32.05
CA GLY A 168 20.32 -0.94 33.16
C GLY A 168 21.13 0.35 33.01
N VAL A 169 21.70 0.61 31.82
CA VAL A 169 22.47 1.83 31.55
C VAL A 169 21.53 2.93 31.02
N HIS A 170 21.68 4.12 31.58
CA HIS A 170 20.98 5.34 31.18
C HIS A 170 21.96 6.35 30.60
N ASP A 171 22.28 6.21 29.32
CA ASP A 171 23.21 7.09 28.60
C ASP A 171 22.52 8.07 27.65
N GLY A 172 21.18 8.12 27.66
CA GLY A 172 20.37 8.99 26.81
C GLY A 172 20.03 8.39 25.46
N SER A 173 20.53 7.19 25.14
CA SER A 173 20.30 6.54 23.85
C SER A 173 18.94 5.85 23.72
N ASN A 174 18.33 5.47 24.85
CA ASN A 174 17.18 4.58 24.85
C ASN A 174 15.90 5.33 25.24
N PRO A 175 15.08 5.77 24.27
CA PRO A 175 13.91 6.61 24.53
C PRO A 175 12.76 5.86 25.23
N LEU A 176 12.90 4.55 25.47
CA LEU A 176 11.97 3.76 26.28
C LEU A 176 12.22 3.95 27.78
N PHE A 177 13.44 4.32 28.17
CA PHE A 177 13.86 4.45 29.56
C PHE A 177 14.25 5.90 29.89
N ASP A 178 15.02 6.54 29.02
CA ASP A 178 15.60 7.86 29.29
C ASP A 178 14.56 8.99 29.20
N GLY A 179 14.67 9.97 30.10
CA GLY A 179 13.74 11.10 30.17
C GLY A 179 12.36 10.77 30.78
N HIS A 180 12.17 9.55 31.30
CA HIS A 180 10.91 9.11 31.89
C HIS A 180 11.07 8.69 33.37
N VAL A 181 10.10 9.06 34.22
CA VAL A 181 10.05 8.65 35.63
C VAL A 181 9.72 7.15 35.78
N ARG A 182 9.06 6.58 34.77
CA ARG A 182 8.80 5.14 34.62
C ARG A 182 9.05 4.75 33.17
N PRO A 183 9.69 3.59 32.88
CA PRO A 183 9.91 3.15 31.52
C PRO A 183 8.61 3.09 30.72
N LYS A 184 8.66 3.48 29.44
CA LYS A 184 7.57 3.28 28.50
C LYS A 184 7.22 1.79 28.43
N PHE A 185 5.95 1.48 28.22
CA PHE A 185 5.43 0.11 28.16
C PHE A 185 5.65 -0.71 29.45
N ASN A 186 5.98 -0.07 30.59
CA ASN A 186 6.30 -0.73 31.86
C ASN A 186 7.42 -1.77 31.73
N LEU A 187 8.41 -1.50 30.88
CA LEU A 187 9.54 -2.40 30.67
C LEU A 187 10.40 -2.50 31.95
N LEU A 188 11.01 -3.67 32.14
CA LEU A 188 11.85 -3.96 33.29
C LEU A 188 13.20 -3.25 33.17
N GLU A 189 13.53 -2.43 34.15
CA GLU A 189 14.86 -1.81 34.28
C GLU A 189 15.92 -2.88 34.56
N GLY A 190 17.02 -2.86 33.80
CA GLY A 190 18.00 -3.95 33.78
C GLY A 190 17.59 -5.18 32.96
N GLY A 191 16.40 -5.18 32.34
CA GLY A 191 15.95 -6.22 31.41
C GLY A 191 16.54 -6.06 30.00
N VAL A 192 16.19 -6.98 29.09
CA VAL A 192 16.74 -7.07 27.72
C VAL A 192 16.47 -5.85 26.82
N HIS A 193 15.52 -5.00 27.21
CA HIS A 193 15.19 -3.74 26.52
C HIS A 193 15.94 -2.53 27.11
N SER A 194 16.62 -2.69 28.25
CA SER A 194 17.16 -1.62 29.10
C SER A 194 18.63 -1.32 28.81
N GLY A 195 19.09 -1.50 27.57
CA GLY A 195 20.48 -1.27 27.17
C GLY A 195 20.65 -0.04 26.30
N HIS A 196 21.85 0.12 25.75
CA HIS A 196 22.16 1.15 24.76
C HIS A 196 21.45 0.85 23.43
N VAL A 197 20.82 1.84 22.81
CA VAL A 197 20.18 1.73 21.49
C VAL A 197 20.96 2.57 20.49
N LEU A 198 21.26 2.02 19.31
CA LEU A 198 22.02 2.72 18.29
C LEU A 198 21.38 4.08 17.94
N THR A 199 22.07 5.19 18.22
CA THR A 199 21.51 6.55 18.10
C THR A 199 21.76 7.22 16.75
N GLY A 200 22.61 6.64 15.90
CA GLY A 200 22.93 7.17 14.57
C GLY A 200 24.20 6.59 13.97
N LEU A 201 24.53 7.02 12.75
CA LEU A 201 25.67 6.49 11.98
C LEU A 201 27.04 6.78 12.62
N ASP A 202 27.14 7.80 13.47
CA ASP A 202 28.37 8.20 14.17
C ASP A 202 28.42 7.73 15.62
N ASP A 203 27.51 6.82 16.02
CA ASP A 203 27.44 6.36 17.41
C ASP A 203 28.77 5.73 17.86
N PRO A 204 29.49 6.35 18.81
CA PRO A 204 30.79 5.87 19.26
C PRO A 204 30.67 4.57 20.05
N PHE A 205 29.51 4.31 20.67
CA PHE A 205 29.29 3.08 21.41
C PHE A 205 29.36 1.91 20.46
N CYS A 206 28.67 1.94 19.33
CA CYS A 206 28.58 0.79 18.41
C CYS A 206 29.86 0.52 17.60
N VAL A 207 30.91 1.35 17.75
CA VAL A 207 32.19 1.18 17.06
C VAL A 207 33.11 0.22 17.80
N MET A 208 33.62 -0.78 17.09
CA MET A 208 34.67 -1.65 17.60
C MET A 208 36.04 -1.16 17.12
N LYS A 209 36.91 -0.71 18.04
CA LYS A 209 38.26 -0.21 17.70
C LYS A 209 39.06 -1.28 16.95
N GLY A 210 39.56 -0.92 15.76
CA GLY A 210 40.38 -1.81 14.92
C GLY A 210 39.58 -2.80 14.06
N SER A 211 38.25 -2.71 14.03
CA SER A 211 37.37 -3.52 13.20
C SER A 211 36.54 -2.63 12.28
N ILE A 212 36.28 -3.11 11.06
CA ILE A 212 35.28 -2.51 10.16
C ILE A 212 33.85 -2.86 10.56
N LYS A 213 33.66 -3.94 11.33
CA LYS A 213 32.35 -4.36 11.85
C LYS A 213 32.09 -3.75 13.22
N GLY A 214 30.87 -3.28 13.43
CA GLY A 214 30.43 -2.76 14.72
C GLY A 214 29.99 -3.85 15.67
N LYS A 215 29.63 -3.45 16.89
CA LYS A 215 29.24 -4.37 17.97
C LYS A 215 27.77 -4.34 18.36
N CYS A 216 26.99 -3.41 17.81
CA CYS A 216 25.57 -3.31 18.13
C CYS A 216 24.77 -4.37 17.37
N GLN A 217 23.62 -4.75 17.92
CA GLN A 217 22.78 -5.87 17.47
C GLN A 217 21.28 -5.50 17.50
N ASP A 218 20.96 -4.21 17.43
CA ASP A 218 19.59 -3.68 17.40
C ASP A 218 18.80 -4.32 16.25
N GLY A 219 17.74 -5.07 16.55
CA GLY A 219 16.96 -5.77 15.53
C GLY A 219 17.56 -7.10 15.06
N TYR A 220 18.63 -7.59 15.69
CA TYR A 220 19.12 -8.94 15.43
C TYR A 220 18.10 -9.98 15.93
N THR A 221 17.72 -10.92 15.05
CA THR A 221 16.90 -12.07 15.46
C THR A 221 17.81 -13.19 15.92
N LYS A 222 17.75 -13.53 17.21
CA LYS A 222 18.70 -14.42 17.86
C LYS A 222 18.00 -15.66 18.41
N GLU A 223 18.58 -16.83 18.15
CA GLU A 223 18.18 -18.05 18.83
C GLU A 223 18.63 -18.01 20.30
N VAL A 224 17.69 -18.19 21.22
CA VAL A 224 17.94 -18.13 22.66
C VAL A 224 17.13 -19.19 23.39
N GLN A 225 17.67 -19.70 24.48
CA GLN A 225 16.94 -20.56 25.42
C GLN A 225 16.56 -19.74 26.65
N GLY A 226 15.27 -19.60 26.93
CA GLY A 226 14.81 -18.84 28.09
C GLY A 226 13.36 -18.39 28.01
N LEU A 227 12.94 -17.64 29.03
CA LEU A 227 11.58 -17.10 29.15
C LEU A 227 11.26 -16.04 28.09
N ASP A 228 12.28 -15.34 27.58
CA ASP A 228 12.15 -14.30 26.55
C ASP A 228 12.27 -14.84 25.13
N SER A 229 12.07 -16.15 24.96
CA SER A 229 12.11 -16.83 23.66
C SER A 229 10.71 -17.20 23.19
N VAL A 230 10.50 -17.10 21.88
CA VAL A 230 9.27 -17.51 21.22
C VAL A 230 9.57 -18.64 20.26
N ALA A 231 8.81 -19.72 20.36
CA ALA A 231 8.84 -20.79 19.37
C ALA A 231 8.22 -20.28 18.07
N ALA A 232 9.05 -20.14 17.04
CA ALA A 232 8.63 -19.79 15.69
C ALA A 232 8.96 -20.93 14.72
N LEU A 233 8.12 -21.10 13.70
CA LEU A 233 8.46 -21.98 12.59
C LEU A 233 9.38 -21.20 11.64
N VAL A 234 10.61 -21.65 11.45
CA VAL A 234 11.64 -20.92 10.71
C VAL A 234 12.03 -21.70 9.46
N ALA A 235 12.01 -21.05 8.29
CA ALA A 235 12.67 -21.59 7.10
C ALA A 235 14.18 -21.50 7.31
N VAL A 236 14.90 -22.61 7.24
CA VAL A 236 16.36 -22.62 7.45
C VAL A 236 17.14 -22.49 6.14
N LYS A 237 16.61 -23.07 5.05
CA LYS A 237 17.16 -22.93 3.69
C LYS A 237 16.16 -23.37 2.63
N ALA A 238 16.37 -22.90 1.41
CA ALA A 238 15.66 -23.37 0.23
C ALA A 238 16.09 -24.82 -0.11
N LYS A 239 15.10 -25.66 -0.43
CA LYS A 239 15.32 -27.04 -0.85
C LYS A 239 16.01 -27.08 -2.22
N PRO A 240 16.95 -28.01 -2.43
CA PRO A 240 17.50 -28.25 -3.76
C PRO A 240 16.40 -28.74 -4.70
N ASN A 241 16.58 -28.52 -6.00
CA ASN A 241 15.68 -29.06 -7.00
C ASN A 241 15.62 -30.59 -6.89
N ARG A 242 14.41 -31.17 -6.87
CA ARG A 242 14.22 -32.63 -6.82
C ARG A 242 14.83 -33.33 -8.03
N ASN A 243 14.88 -32.64 -9.16
CA ASN A 243 15.59 -33.11 -10.35
C ASN A 243 17.03 -32.58 -10.36
N ALA A 244 18.00 -33.43 -10.01
CA ALA A 244 19.42 -33.09 -9.99
C ALA A 244 20.00 -32.66 -11.35
N ASN A 245 19.32 -33.00 -12.46
CA ASN A 245 19.74 -32.60 -13.81
C ASN A 245 19.07 -31.31 -14.29
N SER A 246 18.21 -30.69 -13.47
CA SER A 246 17.55 -29.42 -13.82
C SER A 246 18.59 -28.29 -13.90
N PRO A 247 18.48 -27.38 -14.89
CA PRO A 247 19.29 -26.15 -14.92
C PRO A 247 18.97 -25.20 -13.75
N LEU A 248 17.83 -25.40 -13.09
CA LEU A 248 17.39 -24.67 -11.91
C LEU A 248 17.79 -25.45 -10.66
N ASP A 249 18.57 -24.87 -9.76
CA ASP A 249 19.18 -25.58 -8.64
C ASP A 249 18.31 -25.59 -7.35
N ARG A 250 17.20 -24.86 -7.33
CA ARG A 250 16.22 -24.84 -6.24
C ARG A 250 14.84 -25.29 -6.71
N GLU A 251 14.15 -26.03 -5.85
CA GLU A 251 12.80 -26.54 -6.15
C GLU A 251 11.81 -25.40 -6.39
N PHE A 252 11.95 -24.31 -5.63
CA PHE A 252 11.14 -23.11 -5.77
C PHE A 252 11.14 -22.54 -7.19
N PHE A 253 12.29 -22.55 -7.89
CA PHE A 253 12.41 -21.95 -9.21
C PHE A 253 11.55 -22.65 -10.26
N ASN A 254 11.37 -23.97 -10.17
CA ASN A 254 10.47 -24.68 -11.07
C ASN A 254 9.05 -24.10 -10.96
N ASN A 255 8.56 -23.96 -9.73
CA ASN A 255 7.21 -23.47 -9.48
C ASN A 255 7.07 -21.96 -9.77
N PHE A 256 8.10 -21.17 -9.48
CA PHE A 256 8.11 -19.75 -9.78
C PHE A 256 8.01 -19.47 -11.28
N LEU A 257 8.65 -20.30 -12.13
CA LEU A 257 8.58 -20.16 -13.58
C LEU A 257 7.30 -20.77 -14.19
N GLU A 258 6.55 -21.54 -13.41
CA GLU A 258 5.23 -22.05 -13.80
C GLU A 258 4.16 -20.99 -13.55
N PHE A 259 4.07 -20.01 -14.45
CA PHE A 259 2.89 -19.16 -14.55
C PHE A 259 1.77 -20.01 -15.16
N PRO A 260 0.71 -20.37 -14.42
CA PRO A 260 -0.37 -21.17 -14.99
C PRO A 260 -0.93 -20.46 -16.22
N HIS A 261 -1.15 -21.22 -17.30
CA HIS A 261 -1.80 -20.71 -18.50
C HIS A 261 -3.22 -20.30 -18.14
N TYR A 262 -3.41 -19.02 -17.83
CA TYR A 262 -4.72 -18.41 -17.93
C TYR A 262 -5.08 -18.40 -19.41
N LYS A 263 -6.20 -19.05 -19.75
CA LYS A 263 -6.81 -18.82 -21.06
C LYS A 263 -7.25 -17.36 -21.08
N GLU A 264 -6.40 -16.54 -21.65
CA GLU A 264 -6.63 -15.12 -21.80
C GLU A 264 -7.80 -14.92 -22.77
N VAL A 265 -9.00 -14.78 -22.21
CA VAL A 265 -10.03 -14.01 -22.89
C VAL A 265 -9.84 -12.58 -22.43
N MET A 266 -8.80 -11.93 -22.96
CA MET A 266 -8.71 -10.47 -22.92
C MET A 266 -9.84 -9.95 -23.79
N TYR A 267 -11.02 -9.80 -23.18
CA TYR A 267 -12.12 -9.08 -23.79
C TYR A 267 -11.69 -7.62 -23.79
N LYS A 268 -11.03 -7.19 -24.87
CA LYS A 268 -10.82 -5.78 -25.17
C LYS A 268 -12.17 -5.27 -25.66
N PRO A 269 -12.94 -4.54 -24.84
CA PRO A 269 -14.24 -4.10 -25.28
C PRO A 269 -14.02 -3.05 -26.38
N ASP A 270 -14.71 -3.20 -27.51
CA ASP A 270 -14.74 -2.16 -28.54
C ASP A 270 -15.84 -1.16 -28.21
N PHE A 271 -15.45 -0.02 -27.65
CA PHE A 271 -16.36 1.05 -27.26
C PHE A 271 -16.51 2.15 -28.32
N ARG A 272 -16.02 1.96 -29.56
CA ARG A 272 -16.10 2.99 -30.63
C ARG A 272 -17.53 3.46 -30.91
N ASN A 273 -18.53 2.60 -30.63
CA ASN A 273 -19.95 2.87 -30.89
C ASN A 273 -20.80 2.96 -29.61
N ARG A 274 -20.21 3.00 -28.42
CA ARG A 274 -20.96 3.15 -27.16
C ARG A 274 -20.97 4.60 -26.68
N ILE A 275 -22.11 5.02 -26.13
CA ILE A 275 -22.22 6.29 -25.43
C ILE A 275 -21.39 6.17 -24.16
N ARG A 276 -20.48 7.12 -23.93
CA ARG A 276 -19.68 7.16 -22.72
C ARG A 276 -20.39 7.98 -21.65
N GLY A 277 -20.31 7.51 -20.41
CA GLY A 277 -20.85 8.19 -19.26
C GLY A 277 -20.03 9.41 -18.85
N MET A 278 -20.23 9.84 -17.62
CA MET A 278 -19.55 11.02 -17.07
C MET A 278 -18.03 10.79 -16.99
N PRO A 279 -17.17 11.67 -17.55
CA PRO A 279 -15.73 11.57 -17.42
C PRO A 279 -15.28 11.77 -15.98
N VAL A 280 -14.55 10.80 -15.41
CA VAL A 280 -14.13 10.80 -14.01
C VAL A 280 -12.61 10.68 -13.88
N ILE A 281 -12.02 11.48 -12.99
CA ILE A 281 -10.69 11.25 -12.44
C ILE A 281 -10.85 10.80 -10.98
N PHE A 282 -10.21 9.70 -10.61
CA PHE A 282 -10.20 9.20 -9.24
C PHE A 282 -8.84 9.44 -8.58
N ASP A 283 -8.81 10.21 -7.50
CA ASP A 283 -7.64 10.56 -6.71
C ASP A 283 -7.69 9.84 -5.35
N MET A 284 -6.67 9.05 -5.04
CA MET A 284 -6.71 8.13 -3.89
C MET A 284 -5.38 8.10 -3.14
N ASP A 285 -5.41 7.68 -1.87
CA ASP A 285 -4.21 7.50 -1.05
C ASP A 285 -3.76 6.04 -0.91
N MET A 286 -4.47 5.14 -1.62
CA MET A 286 -4.20 3.71 -1.75
C MET A 286 -4.44 2.89 -0.48
N SER A 287 -5.36 3.36 0.36
CA SER A 287 -5.91 2.57 1.45
C SER A 287 -6.56 1.24 0.96
N PRO A 288 -6.76 0.24 1.84
CA PRO A 288 -7.59 -0.92 1.52
C PRO A 288 -9.02 -0.56 1.04
N GLY A 289 -9.59 0.54 1.55
CA GLY A 289 -10.87 1.10 1.11
C GLY A 289 -10.80 1.60 -0.33
N ASP A 290 -9.77 2.38 -0.67
CA ASP A 290 -9.51 2.86 -2.03
C ASP A 290 -9.36 1.76 -3.05
N PHE A 291 -8.66 0.68 -2.69
CA PHE A 291 -8.48 -0.45 -3.59
C PHE A 291 -9.81 -1.11 -3.94
N ILE A 292 -10.71 -1.23 -2.96
CA ILE A 292 -12.06 -1.77 -3.18
C ILE A 292 -12.91 -0.76 -3.97
N ALA A 293 -12.82 0.54 -3.67
CA ALA A 293 -13.51 1.60 -4.41
C ALA A 293 -13.10 1.62 -5.89
N LEU A 294 -11.80 1.46 -6.18
CA LEU A 294 -11.27 1.35 -7.54
C LEU A 294 -11.87 0.14 -8.26
N LEU A 295 -11.93 -1.03 -7.62
CA LEU A 295 -12.58 -2.22 -8.20
C LEU A 295 -14.06 -1.97 -8.51
N CYS A 296 -14.77 -1.25 -7.65
CA CYS A 296 -16.17 -0.86 -7.88
C CYS A 296 -16.31 0.06 -9.11
N ILE A 297 -15.45 1.08 -9.25
CA ILE A 297 -15.47 2.01 -10.39
C ILE A 297 -15.09 1.30 -11.70
N LEU A 298 -14.09 0.42 -11.67
CA LEU A 298 -13.68 -0.37 -12.85
C LEU A 298 -14.76 -1.33 -13.32
N LYS A 299 -15.58 -1.85 -12.38
CA LYS A 299 -16.74 -2.71 -12.69
C LYS A 299 -18.01 -1.95 -13.04
N ALA A 300 -18.05 -0.62 -12.84
CA ALA A 300 -19.18 0.19 -13.26
C ALA A 300 -19.33 0.18 -14.79
N ASN A 301 -20.57 0.31 -15.27
CA ASN A 301 -20.84 0.40 -16.70
C ASN A 301 -20.24 1.72 -17.25
N ILE A 302 -19.46 1.62 -18.33
CA ILE A 302 -18.83 2.76 -19.02
C ILE A 302 -19.84 3.80 -19.50
N GLU A 303 -21.10 3.42 -19.72
CA GLU A 303 -22.20 4.31 -20.09
C GLU A 303 -22.65 5.21 -18.91
N VAL A 304 -22.29 4.84 -17.67
CA VAL A 304 -22.59 5.59 -16.45
C VAL A 304 -21.39 6.44 -16.05
N ILE A 305 -20.20 5.83 -15.96
CA ILE A 305 -18.94 6.50 -15.61
C ILE A 305 -17.87 6.13 -16.62
N ASP A 306 -17.10 7.09 -17.09
CA ASP A 306 -15.96 6.91 -18.00
C ASP A 306 -14.68 7.32 -17.25
N LEU A 307 -14.00 6.35 -16.65
CA LEU A 307 -12.81 6.60 -15.83
C LEU A 307 -11.66 7.00 -16.77
N LYS A 308 -11.23 8.25 -16.68
CA LYS A 308 -10.17 8.83 -17.52
C LYS A 308 -8.80 8.76 -16.88
N GLY A 309 -8.74 8.89 -15.57
CA GLY A 309 -7.48 9.00 -14.85
C GLY A 309 -7.56 8.52 -13.42
N ILE A 310 -6.44 8.03 -12.92
CA ILE A 310 -6.18 7.67 -11.54
C ILE A 310 -4.97 8.49 -11.07
N LEU A 311 -5.18 9.27 -10.02
CA LEU A 311 -4.15 10.01 -9.33
C LEU A 311 -3.89 9.32 -7.99
N VAL A 312 -2.63 9.21 -7.59
CA VAL A 312 -2.26 8.62 -6.31
C VAL A 312 -1.40 9.58 -5.52
N ILE A 313 -1.68 9.67 -4.22
CA ILE A 313 -0.83 10.35 -3.26
C ILE A 313 -0.44 9.39 -2.12
N PRO A 314 0.82 8.93 -2.04
CA PRO A 314 1.24 7.94 -1.05
C PRO A 314 1.50 8.55 0.33
N HIS A 315 0.49 9.21 0.90
CA HIS A 315 0.49 9.60 2.31
C HIS A 315 -0.26 8.59 3.20
N GLY A 316 -0.85 7.54 2.60
CA GLY A 316 -1.55 6.44 3.27
C GLY A 316 -0.66 5.37 3.93
N SER A 317 -1.30 4.33 4.46
CA SER A 317 -0.72 3.38 5.44
C SER A 317 0.50 2.56 4.97
N GLY A 318 0.71 2.33 3.68
CA GLY A 318 1.88 1.61 3.15
C GLY A 318 2.86 2.47 2.35
N GLY A 319 2.66 3.80 2.29
CA GLY A 319 3.57 4.73 1.61
C GLY A 319 3.86 4.36 0.15
N GLY A 320 5.14 4.43 -0.27
CA GLY A 320 5.56 4.15 -1.65
C GLY A 320 5.39 2.68 -2.10
N LEU A 321 5.23 1.73 -1.18
CA LEU A 321 5.05 0.30 -1.51
C LEU A 321 3.69 0.03 -2.17
N ASP A 322 2.61 0.64 -1.65
CA ASP A 322 1.26 0.49 -2.19
C ASP A 322 1.20 0.97 -3.65
N THR A 323 1.95 2.03 -3.96
CA THR A 323 2.02 2.59 -5.32
C THR A 323 2.62 1.63 -6.36
N GLY A 324 3.56 0.76 -5.94
CA GLY A 324 4.11 -0.30 -6.79
C GLY A 324 3.06 -1.36 -7.15
N THR A 325 2.12 -1.63 -6.23
CA THR A 325 1.00 -2.55 -6.44
C THR A 325 0.00 -2.01 -7.45
N LEU A 326 -0.36 -0.71 -7.40
CA LEU A 326 -1.23 -0.11 -8.43
C LEU A 326 -0.53 -0.03 -9.79
N PHE A 327 0.78 0.24 -9.83
CA PHE A 327 1.53 0.20 -11.09
C PHE A 327 1.50 -1.20 -11.73
N GLY A 328 1.56 -2.25 -10.91
CA GLY A 328 1.33 -3.64 -11.33
C GLY A 328 -0.09 -3.89 -11.83
N LEU A 329 -1.11 -3.41 -11.10
CA LEU A 329 -2.52 -3.56 -11.47
C LEU A 329 -2.89 -2.78 -12.75
N ALA A 330 -2.40 -1.55 -12.89
CA ALA A 330 -2.62 -0.70 -14.05
C ALA A 330 -2.05 -1.35 -15.33
N ARG A 331 -0.95 -2.12 -15.24
CA ARG A 331 -0.44 -2.91 -16.36
C ARG A 331 -1.39 -4.01 -16.83
N MET A 332 -2.25 -4.52 -15.95
CA MET A 332 -3.27 -5.52 -16.29
C MET A 332 -4.55 -4.91 -16.89
N LEU A 333 -4.71 -3.58 -16.85
CA LEU A 333 -5.84 -2.90 -17.48
C LEU A 333 -5.62 -2.79 -19.00
N PRO A 334 -6.58 -3.21 -19.85
CA PRO A 334 -6.45 -3.30 -21.31
C PRO A 334 -5.93 -2.06 -22.05
N ARG A 335 -5.97 -0.85 -21.47
CA ARG A 335 -5.50 0.41 -22.09
C ARG A 335 -4.85 1.42 -21.13
N ALA A 336 -4.17 0.99 -20.06
CA ALA A 336 -3.33 1.92 -19.29
C ALA A 336 -2.22 2.51 -20.18
N PRO A 337 -1.99 3.83 -20.20
CA PRO A 337 -1.09 4.49 -21.15
C PRO A 337 0.34 3.99 -20.97
N ARG A 338 0.83 3.33 -22.01
CA ARG A 338 2.25 3.15 -22.29
C ARG A 338 2.75 4.41 -23.00
N ARG A 339 3.97 4.85 -22.64
CA ARG A 339 4.86 5.84 -23.30
C ARG A 339 4.84 7.27 -22.74
N TYR A 340 5.93 7.64 -22.07
CA TYR A 340 6.52 8.98 -22.17
C TYR A 340 7.97 8.85 -22.64
N THR A 341 8.41 9.76 -23.51
CA THR A 341 9.77 9.86 -24.04
C THR A 341 10.51 11.03 -23.37
N ALA A 342 11.84 10.98 -23.41
CA ALA A 342 12.76 11.92 -22.74
C ALA A 342 12.55 13.42 -23.09
N GLU A 343 11.87 13.75 -24.19
CA GLU A 343 11.71 15.13 -24.69
C GLU A 343 10.81 16.01 -23.81
N ASN A 344 9.81 15.45 -23.12
CA ASN A 344 8.85 16.24 -22.32
C ASN A 344 9.40 16.65 -20.94
N SER A 345 10.44 15.97 -20.44
CA SER A 345 11.05 16.23 -19.13
C SER A 345 11.83 17.56 -19.06
N MET A 346 12.30 18.09 -20.20
CA MET A 346 13.08 19.34 -20.24
C MET A 346 12.25 20.60 -19.95
N LYS A 347 10.93 20.55 -20.13
CA LYS A 347 10.06 21.74 -20.05
C LYS A 347 9.69 22.14 -18.62
N TYR A 348 9.77 21.23 -17.65
CA TYR A 348 9.17 21.40 -16.31
C TYR A 348 10.15 21.24 -15.12
N GLY A 349 11.46 21.14 -15.38
CA GLY A 349 12.50 21.44 -14.36
C GLY A 349 12.66 20.48 -13.17
N THR A 350 12.21 19.22 -13.25
CA THR A 350 12.33 18.25 -12.13
C THR A 350 13.55 17.33 -12.21
N PRO A 351 14.03 16.76 -11.08
CA PRO A 351 15.21 15.89 -11.05
C PRO A 351 14.99 14.61 -11.88
N ARG A 352 16.00 14.24 -12.67
CA ARG A 352 16.04 13.00 -13.43
C ARG A 352 16.37 11.83 -12.50
N ASP A 353 15.87 10.63 -12.80
CA ASP A 353 16.69 9.45 -12.54
C ASP A 353 17.96 9.63 -13.38
N THR A 354 19.11 9.75 -12.71
CA THR A 354 20.40 10.00 -13.36
C THR A 354 20.83 8.88 -14.31
N ALA A 355 20.20 7.70 -14.26
CA ALA A 355 20.55 6.53 -15.07
C ALA A 355 19.68 6.35 -16.33
N HIS A 356 18.36 6.58 -16.27
CA HIS A 356 17.42 6.28 -17.38
C HIS A 356 16.33 7.35 -17.59
N PRO A 357 16.59 8.41 -18.37
CA PRO A 357 15.63 9.49 -18.63
C PRO A 357 14.36 9.08 -19.43
N GLU A 358 14.27 7.84 -19.91
CA GLU A 358 13.15 7.27 -20.67
C GLU A 358 12.04 6.61 -19.81
N PHE A 359 12.30 6.30 -18.52
CA PHE A 359 11.34 5.61 -17.65
C PHE A 359 10.94 6.49 -16.47
N ARG A 360 9.99 7.39 -16.70
CA ARG A 360 9.36 8.21 -15.66
C ARG A 360 7.85 8.04 -15.68
N GLN A 361 7.24 7.91 -14.50
CA GLN A 361 5.80 7.92 -14.34
C GLN A 361 5.25 9.36 -14.44
N PRO A 362 4.10 9.56 -15.09
CA PRO A 362 3.58 10.89 -15.37
C PRO A 362 3.01 11.53 -14.10
N LEU A 363 3.48 12.70 -13.66
CA LEU A 363 2.96 13.42 -12.49
C LEU A 363 1.44 13.55 -12.51
N ALA A 364 0.80 13.71 -11.34
CA ALA A 364 -0.65 13.95 -11.28
C ALA A 364 -1.10 15.10 -12.21
N PHE A 365 -0.30 16.17 -12.27
CA PHE A 365 -0.53 17.28 -13.19
C PHE A 365 -0.34 16.92 -14.67
N GLU A 366 0.57 15.99 -15.00
CA GLU A 366 0.79 15.50 -16.37
C GLU A 366 -0.37 14.58 -16.80
N VAL A 367 -0.89 13.73 -15.90
CA VAL A 367 -2.12 12.96 -16.12
C VAL A 367 -3.30 13.90 -16.35
N TRP A 368 -3.44 14.95 -15.54
CA TRP A 368 -4.43 16.00 -15.74
C TRP A 368 -4.32 16.66 -17.13
N GLN A 369 -3.13 17.11 -17.53
CA GLN A 369 -2.91 17.73 -18.86
C GLN A 369 -3.24 16.77 -20.00
N GLN A 370 -2.90 15.50 -19.83
CA GLN A 370 -3.19 14.44 -20.77
C GLN A 370 -4.68 14.19 -20.93
N VAL A 371 -5.41 14.03 -19.82
CA VAL A 371 -6.86 13.80 -19.87
C VAL A 371 -7.54 15.01 -20.49
N THR A 372 -7.17 16.22 -20.07
CA THR A 372 -7.77 17.46 -20.58
C THR A 372 -7.47 17.75 -22.04
N ALA A 373 -6.32 17.30 -22.57
CA ALA A 373 -5.99 17.45 -24.00
C ALA A 373 -6.90 16.62 -24.92
N GLU A 374 -7.55 15.58 -24.42
CA GLU A 374 -8.41 14.67 -25.19
C GLU A 374 -9.90 14.97 -25.04
N LEU A 375 -10.25 15.92 -24.19
CA LEU A 375 -11.62 16.37 -24.00
C LEU A 375 -12.12 17.13 -25.23
N GLY A 376 -13.38 16.89 -25.58
CA GLY A 376 -14.12 17.77 -26.48
C GLY A 376 -14.28 19.17 -25.89
N PRO A 377 -14.60 20.19 -26.72
CA PRO A 377 -14.70 21.58 -26.28
C PRO A 377 -15.71 21.85 -25.16
N THR A 378 -16.73 21.00 -25.04
CA THR A 378 -17.81 21.09 -24.06
C THR A 378 -17.65 20.12 -22.90
N ASP A 379 -16.72 19.18 -23.00
CA ASP A 379 -16.61 18.11 -22.01
C ASP A 379 -16.08 18.68 -20.70
N LYS A 380 -16.58 18.10 -19.60
CA LYS A 380 -16.14 18.40 -18.25
C LYS A 380 -15.67 17.15 -17.55
N ILE A 381 -14.90 17.33 -16.48
CA ILE A 381 -14.40 16.24 -15.64
C ILE A 381 -15.04 16.36 -14.25
N THR A 382 -15.53 15.23 -13.75
CA THR A 382 -15.80 15.06 -12.33
C THR A 382 -14.59 14.44 -11.64
N ILE A 383 -14.19 14.99 -10.50
CA ILE A 383 -13.11 14.47 -9.68
C ILE A 383 -13.71 13.78 -8.46
N LEU A 384 -13.25 12.57 -8.19
CA LEU A 384 -13.53 11.80 -6.99
C LEU A 384 -12.24 11.73 -6.20
N THR A 385 -12.25 12.07 -4.90
CA THR A 385 -11.05 12.03 -4.07
C THR A 385 -11.30 11.41 -2.71
N ASN A 386 -10.53 10.36 -2.41
CA ASN A 386 -10.54 9.62 -1.15
C ASN A 386 -9.28 9.82 -0.31
N GLY A 387 -8.35 10.63 -0.80
CA GLY A 387 -7.10 10.92 -0.12
C GLY A 387 -6.92 12.41 0.17
N PRO A 388 -5.72 12.79 0.66
CA PRO A 388 -5.35 14.19 0.84
C PRO A 388 -5.41 15.01 -0.46
N LEU A 389 -5.88 16.24 -0.35
CA LEU A 389 -6.24 17.09 -1.49
C LEU A 389 -5.05 17.76 -2.22
N ALA A 390 -3.81 17.35 -1.95
CA ALA A 390 -2.61 18.01 -2.46
C ALA A 390 -2.49 17.94 -3.99
N ASN A 391 -2.85 16.80 -4.60
CA ASN A 391 -2.87 16.65 -6.06
C ASN A 391 -3.85 17.64 -6.70
N ILE A 392 -5.05 17.76 -6.13
CA ILE A 392 -6.12 18.63 -6.63
C ILE A 392 -5.77 20.10 -6.43
N ALA A 393 -5.22 20.47 -5.27
CA ALA A 393 -4.71 21.81 -5.02
C ALA A 393 -3.64 22.20 -6.05
N ASN A 394 -2.70 21.30 -6.33
CA ASN A 394 -1.66 21.54 -7.33
C ASN A 394 -2.25 21.74 -8.72
N ILE A 395 -3.25 20.95 -9.14
CA ILE A 395 -3.96 21.13 -10.42
C ILE A 395 -4.62 22.51 -10.50
N ILE A 396 -5.35 22.91 -9.45
CA ILE A 396 -6.06 24.20 -9.40
C ILE A 396 -5.09 25.39 -9.45
N LEU A 397 -3.95 25.27 -8.76
CA LEU A 397 -2.93 26.33 -8.73
C LEU A 397 -2.14 26.41 -10.04
N SER A 398 -1.85 25.27 -10.66
CA SER A 398 -0.97 25.18 -11.83
C SER A 398 -1.71 25.38 -13.16
N ASP A 399 -2.99 25.03 -13.27
CA ASP A 399 -3.79 25.21 -14.49
C ASP A 399 -4.97 26.17 -14.27
N ARG A 400 -4.86 27.37 -14.86
CA ARG A 400 -5.90 28.40 -14.82
C ARG A 400 -7.21 27.96 -15.47
N LYS A 401 -7.20 26.99 -16.38
CA LYS A 401 -8.41 26.45 -17.02
C LYS A 401 -9.08 25.36 -16.17
N ALA A 402 -8.40 24.81 -15.16
CA ALA A 402 -8.94 23.71 -14.35
C ALA A 402 -10.32 24.04 -13.79
N LYS A 403 -10.52 25.26 -13.28
CA LYS A 403 -11.81 25.73 -12.75
C LYS A 403 -12.96 25.72 -13.76
N SER A 404 -12.64 25.83 -15.05
CA SER A 404 -13.63 25.77 -16.13
C SER A 404 -13.86 24.36 -16.66
N ILE A 405 -12.92 23.44 -16.44
CA ILE A 405 -12.97 22.06 -16.95
C ILE A 405 -13.57 21.12 -15.90
N ILE A 406 -13.27 21.35 -14.61
CA ILE A 406 -13.82 20.59 -13.50
C ILE A 406 -15.30 20.97 -13.35
N GLU A 407 -16.19 20.02 -13.56
CA GLU A 407 -17.62 20.17 -13.30
C GLU A 407 -17.90 20.09 -11.81
N LYS A 408 -17.35 19.07 -11.16
CA LYS A 408 -17.64 18.79 -9.75
C LYS A 408 -16.53 18.01 -9.07
N ILE A 409 -16.38 18.21 -7.77
CA ILE A 409 -15.50 17.42 -6.91
C ILE A 409 -16.32 16.73 -5.83
N TYR A 410 -16.17 15.42 -5.72
CA TYR A 410 -16.64 14.61 -4.60
C TYR A 410 -15.46 14.29 -3.69
N ILE A 411 -15.57 14.66 -2.40
CA ILE A 411 -14.48 14.52 -1.43
C ILE A 411 -14.95 13.62 -0.29
N VAL A 412 -14.26 12.51 -0.04
CA VAL A 412 -14.38 11.75 1.22
C VAL A 412 -13.43 12.36 2.24
N GLY A 413 -14.01 12.79 3.34
CA GLY A 413 -13.30 13.46 4.41
C GLY A 413 -14.20 14.46 5.07
N THR A 414 -13.62 15.36 5.85
CA THR A 414 -14.32 16.31 6.74
C THR A 414 -15.05 15.68 7.92
N HIS A 415 -15.00 16.41 9.04
CA HIS A 415 -15.84 16.19 10.20
C HIS A 415 -16.56 17.51 10.51
N LEU A 416 -17.86 17.57 10.21
CA LEU A 416 -18.69 18.74 10.49
C LEU A 416 -19.23 18.64 11.91
N VAL A 417 -18.79 19.55 12.78
CA VAL A 417 -19.26 19.61 14.17
C VAL A 417 -20.66 20.23 14.19
N ASP A 418 -21.69 19.40 14.33
CA ASP A 418 -23.11 19.82 14.37
C ASP A 418 -23.70 19.85 15.80
N GLY A 419 -22.83 19.95 16.82
CA GLY A 419 -23.22 20.14 18.22
C GLY A 419 -23.49 18.86 19.02
N GLU A 420 -23.42 17.67 18.42
CA GLU A 420 -23.65 16.38 19.12
C GLU A 420 -22.39 15.80 19.81
N GLY A 421 -21.27 16.53 19.82
CA GLY A 421 -20.07 16.14 20.58
C GLY A 421 -19.27 14.97 20.01
N GLU A 422 -19.50 14.58 18.75
CA GLU A 422 -18.66 13.58 18.08
C GLU A 422 -17.26 14.14 17.78
N GLU A 423 -16.23 13.35 18.08
CA GLU A 423 -14.84 13.62 17.70
C GLU A 423 -14.57 13.16 16.26
N GLY A 424 -13.53 13.71 15.64
CA GLY A 424 -13.03 13.31 14.33
C GLY A 424 -12.39 11.91 14.34
N ASN A 425 -11.67 11.54 13.29
CA ASN A 425 -10.96 10.25 13.23
C ASN A 425 -9.44 10.38 13.47
N LEU A 426 -8.88 11.58 13.66
CA LEU A 426 -7.45 11.81 13.90
C LEU A 426 -6.98 11.35 15.30
N PHE A 427 -6.99 10.05 15.55
CA PHE A 427 -6.67 9.47 16.86
C PHE A 427 -5.18 9.53 17.24
N THR A 428 -4.29 9.84 16.30
CA THR A 428 -2.84 9.93 16.52
C THR A 428 -2.37 11.29 17.03
N VAL A 429 -3.24 12.32 17.01
CA VAL A 429 -2.90 13.69 17.40
C VAL A 429 -3.90 14.18 18.47
N PRO A 430 -3.70 13.86 19.76
CA PRO A 430 -4.68 14.13 20.82
C PRO A 430 -5.05 15.61 21.00
N SER A 431 -4.18 16.54 20.55
CA SER A 431 -4.43 17.98 20.58
C SER A 431 -5.43 18.45 19.52
N ASN A 432 -5.79 17.60 18.56
CA ASN A 432 -6.69 17.92 17.46
C ASN A 432 -7.83 16.89 17.38
N LYS A 433 -8.88 17.15 18.15
CA LYS A 433 -10.00 16.22 18.35
C LYS A 433 -11.03 16.20 17.24
N PHE A 434 -11.06 17.22 16.39
CA PHE A 434 -12.17 17.45 15.45
C PHE A 434 -11.75 17.34 13.99
N ALA A 435 -10.47 17.09 13.70
CA ALA A 435 -10.01 16.92 12.33
C ALA A 435 -10.27 15.50 11.82
N GLU A 436 -10.36 15.43 10.49
CA GLU A 436 -10.39 14.19 9.74
C GLU A 436 -9.00 13.97 9.09
N PHE A 437 -8.53 12.72 8.98
CA PHE A 437 -7.18 12.38 8.50
C PHE A 437 -6.82 13.01 7.16
N ASN A 438 -7.65 12.88 6.11
CA ASN A 438 -7.33 13.41 4.78
C ASN A 438 -7.18 14.93 4.81
N PHE A 439 -8.03 15.61 5.59
CA PHE A 439 -7.98 17.06 5.76
C PHE A 439 -6.77 17.51 6.59
N PHE A 440 -6.36 16.71 7.59
CA PHE A 440 -5.21 16.98 8.45
C PHE A 440 -3.87 16.76 7.75
N LEU A 441 -3.77 15.79 6.84
CA LEU A 441 -2.51 15.43 6.18
C LEU A 441 -1.95 16.57 5.31
N ASP A 442 -2.81 17.34 4.65
CA ASP A 442 -2.42 18.61 4.00
C ASP A 442 -3.51 19.68 4.21
N PRO A 443 -3.48 20.41 5.33
CA PRO A 443 -4.51 21.39 5.66
C PRO A 443 -4.48 22.60 4.73
N LYS A 444 -3.31 22.90 4.14
CA LYS A 444 -3.15 24.02 3.20
C LYS A 444 -3.79 23.69 1.86
N ALA A 445 -3.50 22.50 1.31
CA ALA A 445 -4.15 22.02 0.09
C ALA A 445 -5.66 21.90 0.27
N THR A 446 -6.08 21.35 1.42
CA THR A 446 -7.49 21.22 1.77
C THR A 446 -8.18 22.58 1.78
N LYS A 447 -7.58 23.58 2.43
CA LYS A 447 -8.08 24.95 2.41
C LYS A 447 -8.18 25.52 0.99
N ILE A 448 -7.16 25.32 0.15
CA ILE A 448 -7.16 25.79 -1.24
C ILE A 448 -8.30 25.18 -2.06
N VAL A 449 -8.57 23.88 -1.91
CA VAL A 449 -9.60 23.16 -2.67
C VAL A 449 -10.98 23.50 -2.14
N VAL A 450 -11.21 23.33 -0.84
CA VAL A 450 -12.52 23.52 -0.19
C VAL A 450 -13.00 24.95 -0.32
N GLU A 451 -12.12 25.94 -0.15
CA GLU A 451 -12.48 27.38 -0.25
C GLU A 451 -12.41 27.90 -1.70
N SER A 452 -12.28 27.00 -2.69
CA SER A 452 -12.29 27.37 -4.11
C SER A 452 -13.70 27.71 -4.62
N ARG A 453 -13.79 28.16 -5.88
CA ARG A 453 -15.07 28.44 -6.55
C ARG A 453 -15.71 27.22 -7.22
N LEU A 454 -15.13 26.03 -7.05
CA LEU A 454 -15.63 24.80 -7.65
C LEU A 454 -16.94 24.33 -6.99
N ASP A 455 -17.71 23.50 -7.68
CA ASP A 455 -18.84 22.77 -7.08
C ASP A 455 -18.28 21.56 -6.32
N ILE A 456 -18.47 21.58 -4.99
CA ILE A 456 -17.90 20.60 -4.09
C ILE A 456 -19.04 19.92 -3.34
N THR A 457 -19.00 18.58 -3.34
CA THR A 457 -19.82 17.73 -2.47
C THR A 457 -18.88 16.94 -1.58
N VAL A 458 -19.09 17.05 -0.28
CA VAL A 458 -18.30 16.30 0.71
C VAL A 458 -19.13 15.14 1.26
N ILE A 459 -18.47 14.02 1.53
CA ILE A 459 -19.03 12.83 2.17
C ILE A 459 -18.44 12.78 3.59
N PRO A 460 -19.14 13.35 4.58
CA PRO A 460 -18.57 13.59 5.89
C PRO A 460 -18.37 12.29 6.66
N LEU A 461 -17.47 12.32 7.64
CA LEU A 461 -17.18 11.19 8.52
C LEU A 461 -18.44 10.60 9.19
N ARG A 462 -19.43 11.43 9.51
CA ARG A 462 -20.73 10.98 10.04
C ARG A 462 -21.46 10.04 9.07
N ALA A 463 -21.47 10.33 7.77
CA ALA A 463 -22.09 9.47 6.76
C ALA A 463 -21.30 8.16 6.61
N GLN A 464 -19.98 8.26 6.58
CA GLN A 464 -19.06 7.11 6.53
C GLN A 464 -19.30 6.12 7.68
N ARG A 465 -19.38 6.62 8.92
CA ARG A 465 -19.64 5.81 10.12
C ARG A 465 -20.96 5.03 10.07
N GLN A 466 -21.98 5.53 9.36
CA GLN A 466 -23.27 4.84 9.26
C GLN A 466 -23.22 3.53 8.46
N VAL A 467 -22.24 3.39 7.57
CA VAL A 467 -22.09 2.20 6.71
C VAL A 467 -20.90 1.30 7.06
N SER A 468 -20.00 1.75 7.95
CA SER A 468 -18.83 0.99 8.41
C SER A 468 -19.21 -0.21 9.29
N SER A 469 -19.74 -1.28 8.68
CA SER A 469 -20.09 -2.52 9.38
C SER A 469 -19.54 -3.76 8.68
N PHE A 470 -18.36 -4.22 9.10
CA PHE A 470 -17.77 -5.48 8.60
C PHE A 470 -18.75 -6.65 8.67
N GLY A 471 -19.50 -6.78 9.77
CA GLY A 471 -20.43 -7.89 9.96
C GLY A 471 -21.56 -7.91 8.92
N LYS A 472 -22.16 -6.75 8.61
CA LYS A 472 -23.21 -6.66 7.58
C LYS A 472 -22.62 -6.91 6.19
N VAL A 473 -21.51 -6.23 5.86
CA VAL A 473 -20.85 -6.34 4.55
C VAL A 473 -20.40 -7.78 4.27
N LEU A 474 -19.68 -8.41 5.20
CA LEU A 474 -19.19 -9.78 5.04
C LEU A 474 -20.32 -10.80 4.88
N ARG A 475 -21.45 -10.63 5.58
CA ARG A 475 -22.64 -11.49 5.38
C ARG A 475 -23.19 -11.36 3.97
N SER A 476 -23.35 -10.13 3.46
CA SER A 476 -23.82 -9.90 2.10
C SER A 476 -22.86 -10.49 1.06
N LEU A 477 -21.55 -10.26 1.21
CA LEU A 477 -20.51 -10.83 0.34
C LEU A 477 -20.46 -12.36 0.41
N SER A 478 -20.77 -12.95 1.57
CA SER A 478 -20.81 -14.41 1.73
C SER A 478 -21.92 -15.04 0.90
N ALA A 479 -23.08 -14.37 0.78
CA ALA A 479 -24.27 -14.83 0.08
C ALA A 479 -24.27 -14.51 -1.44
N ALA A 480 -23.42 -13.60 -1.89
CA ALA A 480 -23.30 -13.24 -3.30
C ALA A 480 -22.52 -14.28 -4.12
N GLU A 481 -22.78 -14.30 -5.44
CA GLU A 481 -22.09 -15.15 -6.41
C GLU A 481 -20.58 -14.93 -6.39
N LYS A 482 -19.81 -16.01 -6.34
CA LYS A 482 -18.36 -15.94 -6.15
C LYS A 482 -17.65 -15.61 -7.44
N THR A 483 -17.17 -14.37 -7.54
CA THR A 483 -16.15 -13.96 -8.53
C THR A 483 -14.77 -13.90 -7.86
N PRO A 484 -13.66 -13.94 -8.62
CA PRO A 484 -12.32 -13.76 -8.07
C PRO A 484 -12.15 -12.44 -7.31
N GLU A 485 -12.69 -11.33 -7.83
CA GLU A 485 -12.59 -10.02 -7.18
C GLU A 485 -13.43 -9.98 -5.90
N LEU A 486 -14.66 -10.53 -5.93
CA LEU A 486 -15.48 -10.63 -4.73
C LEU A 486 -14.82 -11.51 -3.65
N SER A 487 -14.14 -12.58 -4.07
CA SER A 487 -13.39 -13.47 -3.17
C SER A 487 -12.16 -12.78 -2.59
N PHE A 488 -11.51 -11.91 -3.35
CA PHE A 488 -10.43 -11.04 -2.86
C PHE A 488 -10.97 -10.04 -1.82
N VAL A 489 -12.01 -9.26 -2.17
CA VAL A 489 -12.63 -8.27 -1.28
C VAL A 489 -13.12 -8.93 0.01
N TYR A 490 -13.81 -10.07 -0.09
CA TYR A 490 -14.27 -10.82 1.09
C TYR A 490 -13.11 -11.23 2.01
N ARG A 491 -12.02 -11.75 1.46
CA ARG A 491 -10.85 -12.18 2.24
C ARG A 491 -10.12 -10.99 2.88
N LEU A 492 -9.97 -9.89 2.16
CA LEU A 492 -9.36 -8.65 2.67
C LEU A 492 -10.17 -8.09 3.85
N LEU A 493 -11.48 -7.92 3.68
CA LEU A 493 -12.36 -7.41 4.74
C LEU A 493 -12.45 -8.38 5.94
N LEU A 494 -12.39 -9.69 5.69
CA LEU A 494 -12.37 -10.70 6.75
C LEU A 494 -11.06 -10.61 7.57
N LEU A 495 -9.93 -10.40 6.91
CA LEU A 495 -8.64 -10.19 7.56
C LEU A 495 -8.68 -8.92 8.43
N MET A 496 -9.18 -7.80 7.89
CA MET A 496 -9.30 -6.54 8.62
C MET A 496 -10.20 -6.70 9.86
N GLN A 497 -11.35 -7.37 9.74
CA GLN A 497 -12.22 -7.65 10.89
C GLN A 497 -11.51 -8.52 11.95
N LYS A 498 -10.73 -9.52 11.54
CA LYS A 498 -9.96 -10.36 12.46
C LYS A 498 -8.91 -9.53 13.21
N LEU A 499 -8.22 -8.64 12.51
CA LEU A 499 -7.24 -7.72 13.11
C LEU A 499 -7.91 -6.78 14.13
N GLN A 500 -9.03 -6.14 13.75
CA GLN A 500 -9.80 -5.26 14.62
C GLN A 500 -10.21 -5.94 15.95
N LYS A 501 -10.65 -7.20 15.88
CA LYS A 501 -11.09 -7.96 17.07
C LYS A 501 -9.95 -8.41 17.96
N LYS A 502 -8.77 -8.65 17.38
CA LYS A 502 -7.64 -9.29 18.09
C LYS A 502 -6.65 -8.28 18.66
N HIS A 503 -6.55 -7.09 18.07
CA HIS A 503 -5.48 -6.14 18.37
C HIS A 503 -6.01 -4.71 18.51
N GLN A 504 -5.69 -4.08 19.65
CA GLN A 504 -6.11 -2.72 19.95
C GLN A 504 -5.59 -1.70 18.94
N SER A 505 -4.40 -1.90 18.37
CA SER A 505 -3.82 -1.02 17.35
C SER A 505 -4.65 -0.92 16.05
N TYR A 506 -5.54 -1.89 15.80
CA TYR A 506 -6.41 -1.92 14.63
C TYR A 506 -7.87 -1.60 14.98
N SER A 507 -8.14 -1.02 16.14
CA SER A 507 -9.50 -0.66 16.59
C SER A 507 -10.26 0.19 15.57
N HIS A 508 -9.55 1.03 14.83
CA HIS A 508 -10.11 2.00 13.88
C HIS A 508 -10.10 1.54 12.41
N ILE A 509 -9.74 0.28 12.12
CA ILE A 509 -9.58 -0.22 10.74
C ILE A 509 -10.89 -0.29 9.95
N ASP A 510 -12.04 -0.16 10.62
CA ASP A 510 -13.36 -0.06 10.00
C ASP A 510 -13.61 1.29 9.31
N MET A 511 -12.76 2.31 9.53
CA MET A 511 -12.88 3.58 8.83
C MET A 511 -12.77 3.44 7.30
N PHE A 512 -11.94 2.51 6.83
CA PHE A 512 -11.74 2.24 5.40
C PHE A 512 -13.00 1.72 4.69
N LEU A 513 -13.99 1.20 5.42
CA LEU A 513 -15.29 0.86 4.83
C LEU A 513 -16.09 2.11 4.44
N GLY A 514 -15.86 3.21 5.15
CA GLY A 514 -16.52 4.49 4.93
C GLY A 514 -16.10 5.13 3.59
N GLU A 515 -14.85 4.92 3.19
CA GLU A 515 -14.32 5.39 1.90
C GLU A 515 -15.10 4.82 0.71
N LEU A 516 -15.68 3.62 0.83
CA LEU A 516 -16.48 3.02 -0.24
C LEU A 516 -17.73 3.82 -0.62
N LEU A 517 -18.20 4.70 0.27
CA LEU A 517 -19.40 5.49 0.02
C LEU A 517 -19.28 6.37 -1.21
N ASP A 518 -18.09 6.81 -1.58
CA ASP A 518 -17.87 7.76 -2.66
C ASP A 518 -18.18 7.18 -4.04
N SER A 519 -17.63 6.00 -4.27
CA SER A 519 -17.76 5.21 -5.47
C SER A 519 -19.17 4.65 -5.55
N MET A 520 -19.74 4.23 -4.43
CA MET A 520 -21.16 3.84 -4.38
C MET A 520 -22.08 5.04 -4.65
N PHE A 521 -21.78 6.21 -4.09
CA PHE A 521 -22.51 7.44 -4.36
C PHE A 521 -22.43 7.75 -5.84
N LEU A 522 -21.26 7.73 -6.46
CA LEU A 522 -21.10 8.05 -7.88
C LEU A 522 -21.77 7.04 -8.82
N VAL A 523 -21.63 5.74 -8.54
CA VAL A 523 -22.08 4.64 -9.42
C VAL A 523 -23.58 4.34 -9.25
N GLN A 524 -24.14 4.54 -8.05
CA GLN A 524 -25.49 4.08 -7.70
C GLN A 524 -26.35 5.14 -6.99
N GLN A 525 -26.21 6.44 -7.33
CA GLN A 525 -27.02 7.52 -6.72
C GLN A 525 -28.52 7.20 -6.63
N SER A 526 -29.10 6.58 -7.66
CA SER A 526 -30.53 6.26 -7.72
C SER A 526 -31.00 5.22 -6.70
N HIS A 527 -30.08 4.46 -6.10
CA HIS A 527 -30.38 3.40 -5.14
C HIS A 527 -30.05 3.79 -3.69
N LEU A 528 -29.43 4.97 -3.49
CA LEU A 528 -29.14 5.50 -2.17
C LEU A 528 -30.26 6.47 -1.78
N ASN A 529 -30.89 6.22 -0.63
CA ASN A 529 -31.80 7.18 -0.05
C ASN A 529 -30.99 8.21 0.73
N TYR A 530 -30.74 9.37 0.11
CA TYR A 530 -29.93 10.43 0.71
C TYR A 530 -30.62 11.79 0.67
N SER A 531 -30.38 12.61 1.69
CA SER A 531 -30.58 14.06 1.62
C SER A 531 -29.25 14.75 1.36
N ILE A 532 -29.24 15.95 0.77
CA ILE A 532 -28.06 16.83 0.72
C ILE A 532 -28.45 18.15 1.39
N THR A 533 -27.65 18.64 2.34
CA THR A 533 -27.72 20.02 2.83
C THR A 533 -26.54 20.83 2.32
N GLU A 534 -26.72 22.14 2.18
CA GLU A 534 -25.62 23.06 1.88
C GLU A 534 -25.20 23.75 3.17
N GLU A 535 -23.89 23.75 3.44
CA GLU A 535 -23.30 24.34 4.64
C GLU A 535 -22.16 25.27 4.23
N ALA A 536 -22.04 26.42 4.89
CA ALA A 536 -20.93 27.33 4.69
C ALA A 536 -19.75 26.89 5.57
N ILE A 537 -18.66 26.43 4.96
CA ILE A 537 -17.52 25.86 5.68
C ILE A 537 -16.21 26.59 5.38
N SER A 538 -15.31 26.56 6.34
CA SER A 538 -13.90 26.95 6.20
C SER A 538 -12.99 25.87 6.79
N VAL A 539 -11.71 25.90 6.41
CA VAL A 539 -10.72 24.92 6.87
C VAL A 539 -9.69 25.59 7.78
N GLY A 540 -9.50 25.01 8.97
CA GLY A 540 -8.46 25.39 9.92
C GLY A 540 -7.07 25.04 9.37
N SER A 541 -6.17 26.01 9.39
CA SER A 541 -4.77 25.83 8.99
C SER A 541 -3.85 26.80 9.72
N GLY A 542 -2.67 26.33 10.12
CA GLY A 542 -1.60 27.12 10.72
C GLY A 542 -1.22 26.69 12.14
N HIS A 543 -1.89 25.70 12.72
CA HIS A 543 -1.56 25.17 14.04
C HIS A 543 -2.07 23.73 14.20
N VAL A 544 -1.21 22.81 14.66
CA VAL A 544 -1.49 21.36 14.71
C VAL A 544 -2.80 21.02 15.42
N SER A 545 -3.20 21.79 16.44
CA SER A 545 -4.46 21.56 17.18
C SER A 545 -5.74 21.90 16.41
N MET A 546 -5.64 22.59 15.27
CA MET A 546 -6.78 23.02 14.44
C MET A 546 -6.60 22.69 12.95
N ASP A 547 -5.41 22.26 12.54
CA ASP A 547 -5.14 21.88 11.15
C ASP A 547 -6.14 20.83 10.67
N GLY A 548 -6.72 21.04 9.49
CA GLY A 548 -7.67 20.10 8.88
C GLY A 548 -9.05 20.07 9.52
N GLN A 549 -9.30 20.83 10.60
CA GLN A 549 -10.64 20.97 11.14
C GLN A 549 -11.53 21.72 10.15
N THR A 550 -12.73 21.20 9.95
CA THR A 550 -13.76 21.89 9.16
C THR A 550 -14.65 22.68 10.10
N ILE A 551 -14.77 23.98 9.85
CA ILE A 551 -15.42 24.95 10.72
C ILE A 551 -16.64 25.48 9.97
N LEU A 552 -17.81 25.49 10.63
CA LEU A 552 -18.98 26.20 10.12
C LEU A 552 -18.72 27.70 10.20
N ASP A 553 -18.74 28.38 9.06
CA ASP A 553 -18.47 29.82 8.94
C ASP A 553 -19.53 30.46 8.05
N GLU A 554 -20.61 30.92 8.66
CA GLU A 554 -21.71 31.58 7.94
C GLU A 554 -21.31 32.91 7.28
N THR A 555 -20.19 33.51 7.69
CA THR A 555 -19.80 34.86 7.26
C THR A 555 -18.82 34.82 6.08
N ASN A 556 -17.80 33.97 6.15
CA ASN A 556 -16.75 33.88 5.14
C ASN A 556 -16.58 32.46 4.56
N GLY A 557 -17.35 31.49 5.04
CA GLY A 557 -17.28 30.11 4.60
C GLY A 557 -17.78 29.92 3.17
N LYS A 558 -17.22 28.92 2.51
CA LYS A 558 -17.66 28.48 1.19
C LYS A 558 -18.85 27.53 1.36
N LEU A 559 -19.95 27.82 0.68
CA LEU A 559 -21.07 26.89 0.55
C LEU A 559 -20.61 25.61 -0.15
N VAL A 560 -20.73 24.49 0.55
CA VAL A 560 -20.50 23.14 0.04
C VAL A 560 -21.71 22.25 0.32
N LYS A 561 -21.92 21.23 -0.50
CA LYS A 561 -22.95 20.21 -0.28
C LYS A 561 -22.42 19.19 0.72
N GLY A 562 -22.95 19.20 1.95
CA GLY A 562 -22.28 18.68 3.14
C GLY A 562 -22.93 17.50 3.87
N GLN A 563 -24.26 17.44 4.04
CA GLN A 563 -24.89 16.32 4.76
C GLN A 563 -25.56 15.33 3.81
N VAL A 564 -24.82 14.27 3.44
CA VAL A 564 -25.42 13.03 2.91
C VAL A 564 -25.96 12.23 4.11
N LYS A 565 -27.23 12.42 4.49
CA LYS A 565 -27.88 11.49 5.45
C LYS A 565 -28.38 10.29 4.68
N LEU A 566 -27.78 9.13 4.92
CA LEU A 566 -28.28 7.86 4.39
C LEU A 566 -29.45 7.42 5.27
N ALA A 567 -30.65 7.37 4.71
CA ALA A 567 -31.78 6.74 5.38
C ALA A 567 -31.62 5.21 5.25
N LEU A 568 -31.20 4.58 6.35
CA LEU A 568 -31.00 3.13 6.47
C LEU A 568 -32.30 2.33 6.41
#